data_AF-A0A925STN3-F1
#
_entry.id   AF-A0A925STN3-F1
#
_cell.length_a   1.000
_cell.length_b   1.000
_cell.length_c   1.000
_cell.angle_alpha   90.00
_cell.angle_beta   90.00
_cell.angle_gamma   90.00
#
_symmetry.space_group_name_H-M   'P 1'
#
loop_
_entity.id
_entity.type
_entity.pdbx_description
1 polymer ?
#
loop_
_entity_poly.entity_id
_entity_poly.type
_entity_poly.pdbx_seq_one_letter_code
_entity_poly.pdbx_strand_id
1 'polypeptide(L)'
;MKKTVIALFALAAFAGTAFAADVIEMKKGVKFTHKAHQEALKDCTKCHATVAGGKIADLGKEWAHKTCKGCHSEGKKGPTSCKECHK
;
A
#
# COMPACT_ATOMS: atom_id res chain seq x y z
N MET A 1 39.71 -13.72 23.09
CA MET A 1 39.75 -13.66 21.61
C MET A 1 38.77 -14.59 20.89
N LYS A 2 38.08 -15.55 21.55
CA LYS A 2 37.14 -16.48 20.88
C LYS A 2 35.64 -16.22 21.11
N LYS A 3 35.27 -15.34 22.06
CA LYS A 3 33.86 -15.06 22.38
C LYS A 3 33.30 -13.78 21.75
N THR A 4 34.18 -12.88 21.29
CA THR A 4 33.79 -11.58 20.72
C THR A 4 33.45 -11.61 19.23
N VAL A 5 33.83 -12.68 18.50
CA VAL A 5 33.57 -12.78 17.05
C VAL A 5 32.16 -13.29 16.74
N ILE A 6 31.52 -14.02 17.67
CA ILE A 6 30.21 -14.63 17.44
C ILE A 6 29.08 -13.59 17.53
N ALA A 7 29.28 -12.49 18.25
CA ALA A 7 28.25 -11.47 18.44
C ALA A 7 28.04 -10.56 17.21
N LEU A 8 28.96 -10.55 16.24
CA LEU A 8 28.90 -9.64 15.08
C LEU A 8 28.12 -10.22 13.88
N PHE A 9 27.83 -11.51 13.87
CA PHE A 9 27.10 -12.15 12.75
C PHE A 9 25.57 -12.16 12.91
N ALA A 10 25.05 -11.79 14.09
CA ALA A 10 23.61 -11.87 14.37
C ALA A 10 22.82 -10.60 14.00
N LEU A 11 23.49 -9.48 13.66
CA LEU A 11 22.81 -8.21 13.41
C LEU A 11 22.44 -7.94 11.93
N ALA A 12 22.85 -8.79 10.99
CA ALA A 12 22.64 -8.53 9.56
C ALA A 12 21.33 -9.13 8.99
N ALA A 13 20.55 -9.86 9.78
CA ALA A 13 19.39 -10.62 9.27
C ALA A 13 18.01 -9.98 9.56
N PHE A 14 17.96 -8.76 10.11
CA PHE A 14 16.71 -8.02 10.31
C PHE A 14 16.66 -6.75 9.44
N ALA A 15 17.19 -6.83 8.22
CA ALA A 15 16.72 -5.97 7.15
C ALA A 15 15.31 -6.46 6.79
N GLY A 16 14.33 -6.06 7.60
CA GLY A 16 12.92 -6.38 7.44
C GLY A 16 12.50 -6.05 6.02
N THR A 17 12.25 -7.09 5.24
CA THR A 17 11.55 -7.00 3.98
C THR A 17 10.11 -6.63 4.29
N ALA A 18 9.87 -5.35 4.51
CA ALA A 18 8.55 -4.75 4.48
C ALA A 18 8.05 -4.75 3.03
N PHE A 19 7.91 -5.93 2.42
CA PHE A 19 7.14 -6.08 1.21
C PHE A 19 5.68 -5.88 1.62
N ALA A 20 5.14 -4.71 1.28
CA ALA A 20 3.70 -4.50 1.29
C ALA A 20 3.09 -5.63 0.46
N ALA A 21 2.22 -6.46 1.07
CA ALA A 21 1.55 -7.55 0.39
C ALA A 21 0.94 -7.07 -0.94
N ASP A 22 1.05 -7.86 -2.00
CA ASP A 22 0.56 -7.51 -3.35
C ASP A 22 -0.93 -7.14 -3.35
N VAL A 23 -1.69 -7.72 -2.40
CA VAL A 23 -3.09 -7.42 -2.13
C VAL A 23 -3.25 -7.02 -0.67
N ILE A 24 -3.73 -5.80 -0.45
CA ILE A 24 -4.07 -5.27 0.87
C ILE A 24 -5.58 -5.47 1.07
N GLU A 25 -5.95 -6.24 2.08
CA GLU A 25 -7.34 -6.38 2.47
C GLU A 25 -7.78 -5.17 3.31
N MET A 26 -8.69 -4.40 2.74
CA MET A 26 -9.30 -3.24 3.35
C MET A 26 -10.62 -3.63 4.03
N LYS A 27 -11.15 -2.71 4.83
CA LYS A 27 -12.46 -2.91 5.48
C LYS A 27 -13.55 -3.20 4.44
N LYS A 28 -14.56 -3.97 4.86
CA LYS A 28 -15.76 -4.29 4.04
C LYS A 28 -15.43 -5.01 2.72
N GLY A 29 -14.47 -5.95 2.76
CA GLY A 29 -14.21 -6.87 1.65
C GLY A 29 -13.50 -6.24 0.44
N VAL A 30 -13.00 -5.01 0.57
CA VAL A 30 -12.30 -4.33 -0.52
C VAL A 30 -10.86 -4.84 -0.59
N LYS A 31 -10.48 -5.40 -1.74
CA LYS A 31 -9.11 -5.84 -2.00
C LYS A 31 -8.39 -4.79 -2.83
N PHE A 32 -7.29 -4.25 -2.29
CA PHE A 32 -6.50 -3.22 -2.96
C PHE A 32 -5.17 -3.78 -3.45
N THR A 33 -4.94 -3.75 -4.76
CA THR A 33 -3.72 -4.23 -5.40
C THR A 33 -2.68 -3.11 -5.49
N HIS A 34 -1.92 -2.88 -4.41
CA HIS A 34 -1.01 -1.73 -4.31
C HIS A 34 0.05 -1.73 -5.42
N LYS A 35 0.62 -2.88 -5.77
CA LYS A 35 1.62 -3.04 -6.83
C LYS A 35 1.10 -2.57 -8.20
N ALA A 36 -0.11 -2.95 -8.58
CA ALA A 36 -0.72 -2.53 -9.84
C ALA A 36 -0.88 -1.00 -9.93
N HIS A 37 -1.20 -0.35 -8.80
CA HIS A 37 -1.32 1.11 -8.75
C HIS A 37 0.04 1.79 -8.81
N GLN A 38 1.06 1.24 -8.14
CA GLN A 38 2.44 1.75 -8.23
C GLN A 38 2.97 1.69 -9.66
N GLU A 39 2.75 0.59 -10.37
CA GLU A 39 3.20 0.42 -11.76
C GLU A 39 2.46 1.34 -12.73
N ALA A 40 1.15 1.54 -12.52
CA ALA A 40 0.33 2.40 -13.37
C ALA A 40 0.58 3.90 -13.14
N LEU A 41 0.76 4.33 -11.88
CA LEU A 41 0.84 5.74 -11.53
C LEU A 41 2.27 6.27 -11.43
N LYS A 42 3.22 5.44 -10.97
CA LYS A 42 4.61 5.82 -10.69
C LYS A 42 4.78 7.08 -9.83
N ASP A 43 3.73 7.44 -9.08
CA ASP A 43 3.67 8.62 -8.23
C ASP A 43 2.98 8.25 -6.91
N CYS A 44 3.77 8.07 -5.86
CA CYS A 44 3.30 7.71 -4.53
C CYS A 44 2.42 8.82 -3.90
N THR A 45 2.61 10.08 -4.33
CA THR A 45 1.93 11.24 -3.75
C THR A 45 0.47 11.36 -4.15
N LYS A 46 0.02 10.56 -5.13
CA LYS A 46 -1.40 10.45 -5.48
C LYS A 46 -2.26 9.91 -4.35
N CYS A 47 -1.66 9.13 -3.43
CA CYS A 47 -2.36 8.56 -2.29
C CYS A 47 -1.70 8.93 -0.96
N HIS A 48 -0.37 8.97 -0.91
CA HIS A 48 0.39 9.25 0.30
C HIS A 48 0.79 10.72 0.40
N ALA A 49 1.00 11.20 1.63
CA ALA A 49 1.47 12.56 1.86
C ALA A 49 2.91 12.80 1.36
N THR A 50 3.72 11.74 1.23
CA THR A 50 5.12 11.84 0.81
C THR A 50 5.50 10.73 -0.16
N VAL A 51 6.60 10.93 -0.90
CA VAL A 51 7.17 9.92 -1.81
C VAL A 51 7.66 8.66 -1.10
N ALA A 52 7.99 8.76 0.19
CA ALA A 52 8.37 7.61 1.02
C ALA A 52 7.17 6.69 1.36
N GLY A 53 5.95 7.12 1.03
CA GLY A 53 4.72 6.40 1.37
C GLY A 53 4.36 6.55 2.85
N GLY A 54 3.72 5.51 3.40
CA GLY A 54 3.34 5.44 4.81
C GLY A 54 1.85 5.28 5.04
N LYS A 55 1.42 5.27 6.30
CA LYS A 55 0.00 5.19 6.63
C LYS A 55 -0.71 6.47 6.19
N ILE A 56 -1.87 6.32 5.58
CA ILE A 56 -2.77 7.43 5.26
C ILE A 56 -3.64 7.65 6.50
N ALA A 57 -3.44 8.77 7.19
CA ALA A 57 -4.11 9.06 8.47
C ALA A 57 -5.64 9.10 8.31
N ASP A 58 -6.11 9.71 7.23
CA ASP A 58 -7.54 9.90 6.96
C ASP A 58 -8.16 8.75 6.15
N LEU A 59 -7.53 7.56 6.14
CA LEU A 59 -8.01 6.42 5.39
C LEU A 59 -9.34 5.89 5.96
N GLY A 60 -10.43 6.45 5.45
CA GLY A 60 -11.81 6.15 5.80
C GLY A 60 -12.71 6.02 4.58
N LYS A 61 -14.02 5.88 4.82
CA LYS A 61 -15.03 5.73 3.76
C LYS A 61 -15.04 6.94 2.83
N GLU A 62 -15.09 8.15 3.38
CA GLU A 62 -15.14 9.39 2.60
C GLU A 62 -13.89 9.54 1.73
N TRP A 63 -12.71 9.31 2.32
CA TRP A 63 -11.45 9.40 1.60
C TRP A 63 -11.36 8.34 0.50
N ALA A 64 -11.71 7.09 0.77
CA ALA A 64 -11.64 6.01 -0.23
C ALA A 64 -12.64 6.23 -1.38
N HIS A 65 -13.88 6.63 -1.08
CA HIS A 65 -14.86 6.92 -2.13
C HIS A 65 -14.55 8.19 -2.92
N LYS A 66 -13.84 9.15 -2.34
CA LYS A 66 -13.38 10.33 -3.07
C LYS A 66 -12.16 10.00 -3.93
N THR A 67 -11.13 9.42 -3.34
CA THR A 67 -9.84 9.18 -4.00
C THR A 67 -9.89 7.99 -4.95
N CYS A 68 -10.32 6.82 -4.48
CA CYS A 68 -10.30 5.60 -5.30
C CYS A 68 -11.33 5.69 -6.44
N LYS A 69 -12.60 5.91 -6.09
CA LYS A 69 -13.67 6.00 -7.10
C LYS A 69 -13.52 7.26 -7.96
N GLY A 70 -13.08 8.39 -7.41
CA GLY A 70 -12.84 9.62 -8.18
C GLY A 70 -11.80 9.39 -9.27
N CYS A 71 -10.62 8.89 -8.91
CA CYS A 71 -9.56 8.57 -9.86
C CYS A 71 -10.01 7.55 -10.92
N HIS A 72 -10.73 6.49 -10.53
CA HIS A 72 -11.23 5.52 -11.49
C HIS A 72 -12.28 6.10 -12.45
N SER A 73 -13.12 7.01 -11.96
CA SER A 73 -14.15 7.69 -12.77
C SER A 73 -13.51 8.66 -13.76
N GLU A 74 -12.54 9.45 -13.31
CA GLU A 74 -11.81 10.42 -14.15
C GLU A 74 -10.93 9.71 -15.18
N GLY A 75 -10.17 8.70 -14.75
CA GLY A 75 -9.30 7.91 -15.60
C GLY A 75 -10.03 6.89 -16.48
N LYS A 76 -11.36 6.73 -16.29
CA LYS A 76 -12.21 5.71 -16.92
C LYS A 76 -11.59 4.31 -16.87
N LYS A 77 -10.90 4.00 -15.77
CA LYS A 77 -10.15 2.77 -15.55
C LYS A 77 -10.31 2.34 -14.10
N GLY A 78 -10.70 1.10 -13.90
CA GLY A 78 -10.94 0.54 -12.57
C GLY A 78 -12.41 0.58 -12.13
N PRO A 79 -12.72 -0.08 -11.01
CA PRO A 79 -14.09 -0.24 -10.53
C PRO A 79 -14.69 1.08 -10.02
N THR A 80 -15.96 1.33 -10.35
CA THR A 80 -16.69 2.54 -9.90
C THR A 80 -18.02 2.23 -9.22
N SER A 81 -18.51 1.00 -9.33
CA SER A 81 -19.72 0.54 -8.64
C SER A 81 -19.41 -0.14 -7.31
N CYS A 82 -20.42 -0.19 -6.42
CA CYS A 82 -20.28 -0.68 -5.06
C CYS A 82 -19.78 -2.13 -5.01
N LYS A 83 -20.37 -3.02 -5.82
CA LYS A 83 -20.10 -4.47 -5.81
C LYS A 83 -18.79 -4.85 -6.48
N GLU A 84 -18.24 -3.97 -7.32
CA GLU A 84 -16.95 -4.22 -7.95
C GLU A 84 -15.80 -4.07 -6.95
N CYS A 85 -15.95 -3.18 -5.96
CA CYS A 85 -14.99 -3.00 -4.88
C CYS A 85 -15.30 -3.86 -3.65
N HIS A 86 -16.56 -3.89 -3.18
CA HIS A 86 -16.96 -4.58 -1.95
C HIS A 86 -17.42 -6.02 -2.23
N LYS A 87 -16.52 -6.99 -2.05
CA LYS A 87 -16.76 -8.42 -2.32
C LYS A 87 -16.68 -9.28 -1.06
#